data_AF-A0A2D6BRD1-F1
#
_entry.id   AF-A0A2D6BRD1-F1
#
_cell.length_a   1.000
_cell.length_b   1.000
_cell.length_c   1.000
_cell.angle_alpha   90.00
_cell.angle_beta   90.00
_cell.angle_gamma   90.00
#
_symmetry.space_group_name_H-M   'P 1'
#
loop_
_entity.id
_entity.type
_entity.pdbx_description
1 polymer ?
#
loop_
_entity_poly.entity_id
_entity_poly.type
_entity_poly.pdbx_seq_one_letter_code
_entity_poly.pdbx_strand_id
1 'polypeptide(L)'
;TRSLSHPVFNAAFGGARAFGVDTYPAPITRALMAWLMLHDVLNPDAPGAATASGSAADRARKASGQQVHGGLFGLPYALEPALRYAAVIGFARRPGLLASFLRR
;
A
#
# COMPACT_ATOMS: atom_id res chain seq x y z
N THR A 1 8.05 4.30 10.76
CA THR A 1 9.02 3.34 11.32
C THR A 1 10.42 3.66 10.79
N ARG A 2 11.50 3.18 11.41
CA ARG A 2 12.89 3.30 10.88
C ARG A 2 13.05 2.71 9.46
N SER A 3 12.16 1.82 9.05
CA SER A 3 12.11 1.26 7.70
C SER A 3 11.75 2.30 6.63
N LEU A 4 10.87 3.27 6.94
CA LEU A 4 10.49 4.35 6.01
C LEU A 4 11.61 5.36 5.75
N SER A 5 12.60 5.45 6.64
CA SER A 5 13.78 6.30 6.42
C SER A 5 14.90 5.58 5.67
N HIS A 6 14.73 4.30 5.33
CA HIS A 6 15.72 3.55 4.59
C HIS A 6 15.70 3.97 3.10
N PRO A 7 16.86 4.31 2.48
CA PRO A 7 16.90 4.80 1.10
C PRO A 7 16.25 3.85 0.08
N VAL A 8 16.38 2.53 0.26
CA VAL A 8 15.74 1.52 -0.61
C VAL A 8 14.21 1.60 -0.56
N PHE A 9 13.62 1.85 0.62
CA PHE A 9 12.16 2.02 0.72
C PHE A 9 11.70 3.29 0.00
N ASN A 10 12.43 4.39 0.19
CA ASN A 10 12.14 5.65 -0.52
C ASN A 10 12.27 5.49 -2.04
N ALA A 11 13.26 4.73 -2.51
CA ALA A 11 13.41 4.41 -3.92
C ALA A 11 12.23 3.55 -4.41
N ALA A 12 11.87 2.47 -3.69
CA ALA A 12 10.75 1.61 -4.04
C ALA A 12 9.43 2.40 -4.17
N PHE A 13 9.12 3.27 -3.21
CA PHE A 13 7.94 4.15 -3.31
C PHE A 13 8.03 5.10 -4.52
N GLY A 14 9.21 5.65 -4.81
CA GLY A 14 9.42 6.50 -5.99
C GLY A 14 9.27 5.79 -7.35
N GLY A 15 9.43 4.47 -7.37
CA GLY A 15 9.22 3.64 -8.57
C GLY A 15 7.84 3.01 -8.67
N ALA A 16 7.07 2.94 -7.59
CA ALA A 16 5.81 2.20 -7.50
C ALA A 16 4.78 2.54 -8.59
N ARG A 17 4.72 3.80 -9.02
CA ARG A 17 3.80 4.24 -10.10
C ARG A 17 4.08 3.57 -11.45
N ALA A 18 5.30 3.10 -11.70
CA ALA A 18 5.62 2.31 -12.91
C ALA A 18 4.88 0.96 -12.94
N PHE A 19 4.41 0.51 -11.78
CA PHE A 19 3.66 -0.72 -11.55
C PHE A 19 2.18 -0.43 -11.28
N GLY A 20 1.68 0.75 -11.65
CA GLY A 20 0.29 1.14 -11.41
C GLY A 20 -0.08 1.26 -9.92
N VAL A 21 0.92 1.36 -9.03
CA VAL A 21 0.70 1.50 -7.60
C VAL A 21 0.87 2.95 -7.17
N ASP A 22 -0.19 3.53 -6.62
CA ASP A 22 -0.14 4.88 -6.06
C ASP A 22 0.43 4.89 -4.65
N THR A 23 1.24 5.90 -4.36
CA THR A 23 1.85 6.12 -3.04
C THR A 23 1.38 7.44 -2.50
N TYR A 24 0.86 7.44 -1.27
CA TYR A 24 0.32 8.62 -0.63
C TYR A 24 1.19 9.03 0.57
N PRO A 25 1.32 10.34 0.85
CA PRO A 25 1.89 10.81 2.10
C PRO A 25 1.14 10.23 3.31
N ALA A 26 1.88 9.98 4.39
CA ALA A 26 1.31 9.40 5.61
C ALA A 26 0.06 10.13 6.15
N PRO A 27 -0.04 11.48 6.12
CA PRO A 27 -1.27 12.17 6.54
C PRO A 27 -2.50 11.76 5.72
N ILE A 28 -2.36 11.60 4.39
CA ILE A 28 -3.47 11.21 3.50
C ILE A 28 -3.88 9.77 3.79
N THR A 29 -2.92 8.85 3.88
CA THR A 29 -3.22 7.44 4.19
C THR A 29 -3.92 7.32 5.54
N ARG A 30 -3.49 8.08 6.56
CA ARG A 30 -4.12 8.07 7.89
C ARG A 30 -5.56 8.59 7.86
N ALA A 31 -5.82 9.67 7.13
CA ALA A 31 -7.16 10.23 6.99
C ALA A 31 -8.10 9.23 6.28
N LEU A 32 -7.65 8.64 5.17
CA LEU A 32 -8.41 7.63 4.44
C LEU A 32 -8.73 6.41 5.31
N MET A 33 -7.75 5.87 6.04
CA MET A 33 -7.97 4.72 6.91
C MET A 33 -8.91 5.04 8.07
N ALA A 34 -8.82 6.24 8.65
CA ALA A 34 -9.75 6.67 9.70
C ALA A 34 -11.19 6.77 9.18
N TRP A 35 -11.39 7.28 7.97
CA TRP A 35 -12.71 7.32 7.35
C TRP A 35 -13.27 5.94 7.01
N LEU A 36 -12.45 5.03 6.49
CA LEU A 36 -12.86 3.64 6.26
C LEU A 36 -13.25 2.95 7.57
N MET A 37 -12.47 3.15 8.64
CA MET A 37 -12.81 2.62 9.96
C MET A 37 -14.15 3.18 10.45
N LEU A 38 -14.37 4.49 10.33
CA LEU A 38 -15.64 5.11 10.75
C LEU A 38 -16.81 4.60 9.92
N HIS A 39 -16.63 4.46 8.60
CA HIS A 39 -17.62 3.84 7.72
C HIS A 39 -17.99 2.44 8.20
N ASP A 40 -17.01 1.59 8.46
CA ASP A 40 -17.25 0.21 8.86
C ASP A 40 -17.93 0.09 10.23
N VAL A 41 -17.68 1.02 11.15
CA VAL A 41 -18.36 1.09 12.46
C VAL A 41 -19.82 1.53 12.32
N LEU A 42 -20.09 2.49 11.42
CA LEU A 42 -21.43 3.07 11.26
C LEU A 42 -22.33 2.30 10.29
N ASN A 43 -21.80 1.31 9.57
CA ASN A 43 -22.51 0.55 8.55
C ASN A 43 -22.60 -0.95 8.93
N PRO A 44 -23.77 -1.43 9.40
CA PRO A 44 -23.96 -2.84 9.79
C PRO A 44 -23.73 -3.86 8.67
N ASP A 45 -23.83 -3.42 7.41
CA ASP A 45 -23.61 -4.23 6.22
C ASP A 45 -22.16 -4.17 5.71
N ALA A 46 -21.29 -3.40 6.39
CA ALA A 46 -19.88 -3.34 6.05
C ALA A 46 -19.25 -4.75 6.14
N PRO A 47 -18.34 -5.11 5.22
CA PRO A 47 -17.74 -6.45 5.20
C PRO A 47 -17.03 -6.88 6.50
N GLY A 48 -16.51 -5.90 7.26
CA GLY A 48 -15.84 -6.12 8.54
C GLY A 48 -16.79 -6.21 9.75
N ALA A 49 -18.08 -5.91 9.58
CA ALA A 49 -19.06 -5.95 10.67
C ALA A 49 -19.40 -7.40 11.06
N ALA A 50 -19.49 -7.66 12.37
CA ALA A 50 -19.85 -8.98 12.89
C ALA A 50 -21.27 -9.42 12.49
N THR A 51 -22.15 -8.46 12.19
CA THR A 51 -23.54 -8.64 11.76
C THR A 51 -23.69 -8.92 10.27
N ALA A 52 -22.62 -8.79 9.48
CA ALA A 52 -22.68 -8.94 8.03
C ALA A 52 -22.98 -10.39 7.60
N SER A 53 -23.97 -10.56 6.72
CA SER A 53 -24.39 -11.86 6.20
C SER A 53 -23.40 -12.45 5.18
N GLY A 54 -23.42 -13.78 5.03
CA GLY A 54 -22.57 -14.53 4.10
C GLY A 54 -21.55 -15.45 4.78
N SER A 55 -20.82 -16.22 3.98
CA SER A 55 -19.76 -17.08 4.52
C SER A 55 -18.57 -16.25 5.02
N ALA A 56 -17.74 -16.84 5.89
CA ALA A 56 -16.51 -16.20 6.35
C ALA A 56 -15.57 -15.85 5.18
N ALA A 57 -15.53 -16.69 4.14
CA ALA A 57 -14.74 -16.47 2.94
C ALA A 57 -15.26 -15.28 2.11
N ASP A 58 -16.59 -15.12 2.01
CA ASP A 58 -17.20 -14.00 1.29
C ASP A 58 -16.93 -12.67 1.99
N ARG A 59 -17.06 -12.64 3.33
CA ARG A 59 -16.72 -11.46 4.13
C ARG A 59 -15.25 -11.09 3.98
N ALA A 60 -14.35 -12.07 4.07
CA ALA A 60 -12.92 -11.84 3.90
C ALA A 60 -12.59 -11.27 2.51
N ARG A 61 -13.22 -11.80 1.46
CA ARG A 61 -13.05 -11.30 0.08
C ARG A 61 -13.54 -9.86 -0.06
N LYS A 62 -14.73 -9.55 0.44
CA LYS A 62 -15.30 -8.20 0.41
C LYS A 62 -14.45 -7.21 1.23
N ALA A 63 -13.98 -7.61 2.41
CA ALA A 63 -13.11 -6.79 3.25
C ALA A 63 -11.76 -6.52 2.56
N SER A 64 -11.16 -7.54 1.94
CA SER A 64 -9.93 -7.37 1.15
C SER A 64 -10.12 -6.41 -0.03
N GLY A 65 -11.27 -6.45 -0.70
CA GLY A 65 -11.60 -5.53 -1.80
C GLY A 65 -11.76 -4.06 -1.38
N GLN A 66 -11.99 -3.78 -0.10
CA GLN A 66 -12.07 -2.41 0.45
C GLN A 66 -10.72 -1.87 0.93
N GLN A 67 -9.66 -2.68 0.91
CA GLN A 67 -8.34 -2.24 1.39
C GLN A 67 -7.70 -1.23 0.45
N VAL A 68 -7.45 -0.01 0.95
CA VAL A 68 -6.79 1.04 0.17
C VAL A 68 -5.27 0.93 0.28
N HIS A 69 -4.67 0.21 -0.67
CA HIS A 69 -3.20 0.08 -0.80
C HIS A 69 -2.70 0.62 -2.15
N GLY A 70 -3.38 1.62 -2.72
CA GLY A 70 -2.99 2.21 -4.00
C GLY A 70 -3.01 1.22 -5.16
N GLY A 71 -3.95 0.25 -5.15
CA GLY A 71 -4.08 -0.76 -6.20
C GLY A 71 -3.23 -2.02 -6.02
N LEU A 72 -2.38 -2.07 -4.98
CA LEU A 72 -1.44 -3.17 -4.74
C LEU A 72 -2.06 -4.57 -4.75
N PHE A 73 -3.23 -4.74 -4.13
CA PHE A 73 -3.90 -6.05 -4.02
C PHE A 73 -4.65 -6.46 -5.30
N GLY A 74 -4.79 -5.56 -6.28
CA GLY A 74 -5.40 -5.86 -7.58
C GLY A 74 -4.40 -6.25 -8.66
N LEU A 75 -3.10 -6.32 -8.35
CA LEU A 75 -2.07 -6.56 -9.35
C LEU A 75 -2.04 -8.04 -9.80
N PRO A 76 -1.91 -8.30 -11.11
CA PRO A 76 -1.89 -9.67 -11.65
C PRO A 76 -0.51 -10.36 -11.53
N TYR A 77 0.41 -9.81 -10.74
CA TYR A 77 1.79 -10.30 -10.62
C TYR A 77 2.28 -10.28 -9.17
N ALA A 78 3.32 -11.07 -8.90
CA ALA A 78 3.94 -11.16 -7.58
C ALA A 78 4.58 -9.83 -7.16
N LEU A 79 4.31 -9.43 -5.93
CA LEU A 79 4.76 -8.14 -5.40
C LEU A 79 6.28 -8.07 -5.19
N GLU A 80 6.88 -9.14 -4.69
CA GLU A 80 8.30 -9.12 -4.30
C GLU A 80 9.26 -8.72 -5.43
N PRO A 81 9.22 -9.32 -6.64
CA PRO A 81 10.04 -8.85 -7.75
C PRO A 81 9.68 -7.42 -8.18
N ALA A 82 8.39 -7.04 -8.18
CA ALA A 82 7.94 -5.70 -8.54
C ALA A 82 8.53 -4.62 -7.61
N LEU A 83 8.64 -4.89 -6.30
CA LEU A 83 9.28 -3.97 -5.34
C LEU A 83 10.76 -3.74 -5.64
N ARG A 84 11.49 -4.78 -6.04
CA ARG A 84 12.92 -4.67 -6.39
C ARG A 84 13.10 -3.80 -7.63
N TYR A 85 12.31 -4.03 -8.67
CA TYR A 85 12.33 -3.20 -9.87
C TYR A 85 11.87 -1.77 -9.60
N ALA A 86 10.86 -1.58 -8.76
CA ALA A 86 10.44 -0.25 -8.32
C ALA A 86 11.59 0.48 -7.61
N ALA A 87 12.38 -0.20 -6.77
CA ALA A 87 13.55 0.40 -6.14
C ALA A 87 14.62 0.81 -7.16
N VAL A 88 14.92 -0.05 -8.15
CA VAL A 88 15.85 0.29 -9.25
C VAL A 88 15.39 1.53 -10.01
N ILE A 89 14.11 1.57 -10.42
CA ILE A 89 13.51 2.73 -11.10
C ILE A 89 13.57 3.97 -10.20
N GLY A 90 13.30 3.82 -8.91
CA GLY A 90 13.38 4.89 -7.92
C GLY A 90 14.78 5.47 -7.77
N PHE A 91 15.81 4.62 -7.74
CA PHE A 91 17.21 5.05 -7.73
C PHE A 91 17.58 5.77 -9.02
N ALA A 92 17.16 5.27 -10.17
CA ALA A 92 17.38 5.93 -11.46
C ALA A 92 16.75 7.33 -11.51
N ARG A 93 15.54 7.49 -10.95
CA ARG A 93 14.84 8.79 -10.87
C ARG A 93 15.43 9.73 -9.81
N ARG A 94 16.04 9.20 -8.75
CA ARG A 94 16.62 9.97 -7.64
C ARG A 94 17.99 9.40 -7.26
N PRO A 95 19.05 9.68 -8.04
CA PRO A 95 20.38 9.11 -7.83
C PRO A 95 20.99 9.48 -6.46
N GLY A 96 20.56 10.59 -5.85
CA GLY A 96 20.95 10.94 -4.47
C GLY A 96 20.53 9.90 -3.42
N LEU A 97 19.45 9.14 -3.64
CA LEU A 97 19.07 8.02 -2.77
C LEU A 97 20.05 6.85 -2.89
N LEU A 98 20.60 6.60 -4.08
CA LEU A 98 21.61 5.57 -4.28
C LEU A 98 22.92 5.98 -3.60
N ALA A 99 23.32 7.24 -3.75
CA ALA A 99 24.50 7.77 -3.06
C ALA A 99 24.37 7.69 -1.53
N SER A 100 23.20 7.95 -0.95
CA SER A 100 22.99 7.83 0.50
C SER A 100 22.96 6.37 0.97
N PHE A 101 22.49 5.45 0.12
CA PHE A 101 22.53 4.01 0.38
C PHE A 101 23.96 3.48 0.42
N LEU A 102 24.81 3.87 -0.53
CA LEU A 102 26.20 3.40 -0.64
C LEU A 102 27.16 4.02 0.40
N ARG A 103 26.78 5.14 1.03
CA ARG A 103 27.60 5.83 2.07
C ARG A 103 27.30 5.36 3.49
N ARG A 104 26.33 4.46 3.67
CA ARG A 104 26.00 3.82 4.94
C ARG A 104 26.78 2.53 5.09
#